data_AF-A0AAF0C577-F1
#
_entry.id   AF-A0AAF0C577-F1
#
_cell.length_a   1.000
_cell.length_b   1.000
_cell.length_c   1.000
_cell.angle_alpha   90.00
_cell.angle_beta   90.00
_cell.angle_gamma   90.00
#
_symmetry.space_group_name_H-M   'P 1'
#
loop_
_entity.id
_entity.type
_entity.pdbx_description
1 polymer ?
#
loop_
_entity_poly.entity_id
_entity_poly.type
_entity_poly.pdbx_seq_one_letter_code
_entity_poly.pdbx_strand_id
1 'polypeptide(L)'
;MAEPGLDDNSSEYQVSDKWRTRFALLEKIGADKQFIFQAAGGDGFKALPFKQRQKISFNLFAFLFGPFYYFGKKMWHKGALLLALTWLWSCLVFIIEMTLETKLASIAYWIVPAAICAQLANYDYFRFITQQEKIWPGLPAMFTSTPGIIASPLLALGLLFGLVWQLMPAQTPQCYSSEVTELVIELSEKEILKHLTSSEASDLNLTLKAINTTDMDQHTLAYQCAAQLHVDGPDISNSIPVNYSVALIDNGKAFNVSVFL
;
A
#
# COMPACT_ATOMS: atom_id res chain seq x y z
N MET A 1 -12.06 -23.86 60.72
CA MET A 1 -12.20 -23.86 59.25
C MET A 1 -11.24 -22.81 58.71
N ALA A 2 -10.07 -23.26 58.25
CA ALA A 2 -9.05 -22.37 57.70
C ALA A 2 -9.39 -22.10 56.23
N GLU A 3 -9.35 -20.84 55.82
CA GLU A 3 -9.40 -20.45 54.41
C GLU A 3 -8.20 -21.08 53.68
N PRO A 4 -8.39 -21.72 52.52
CA PRO A 4 -7.25 -22.14 51.71
C PRO A 4 -6.59 -20.88 51.15
N GLY A 5 -5.34 -20.65 51.57
CA GLY A 5 -4.49 -19.56 51.13
C GLY A 5 -4.42 -19.51 49.61
N LEU A 6 -4.61 -18.30 49.10
CA LEU A 6 -4.22 -17.92 47.76
C LEU A 6 -2.70 -18.10 47.67
N ASP A 7 -2.26 -19.23 47.11
CA ASP A 7 -0.83 -19.50 46.91
C ASP A 7 -0.20 -18.34 46.15
N ASP A 8 0.66 -17.60 46.85
CA ASP A 8 1.50 -16.52 46.35
C ASP A 8 2.63 -17.12 45.51
N ASN A 9 2.27 -17.56 44.31
CA ASN A 9 3.22 -17.84 43.25
C ASN A 9 2.98 -16.84 42.10
N SER A 10 2.93 -15.56 42.46
CA SER A 10 2.97 -14.50 41.46
C SER A 10 4.36 -14.53 40.82
N SER A 11 4.45 -15.23 39.68
CA SER A 11 5.61 -15.14 38.81
C SER A 11 5.90 -13.65 38.58
N GLU A 12 6.98 -13.15 39.18
CA GLU A 12 7.27 -11.72 39.30
C GLU A 12 7.78 -11.19 37.95
N TYR A 13 6.92 -11.20 36.94
CA TYR A 13 7.24 -10.66 35.63
C TYR A 13 7.53 -9.16 35.78
N GLN A 14 8.61 -8.70 35.16
CA GLN A 14 8.98 -7.28 35.07
C GLN A 14 8.04 -6.53 34.11
N VAL A 15 6.77 -6.43 34.49
CA VAL A 15 5.71 -5.72 33.76
C VAL A 15 4.94 -4.82 34.72
N SER A 16 4.34 -3.75 34.21
CA SER A 16 3.50 -2.84 35.01
C SER A 16 2.36 -3.58 35.70
N ASP A 17 1.84 -3.05 36.81
CA ASP A 17 0.74 -3.68 37.56
C ASP A 17 -0.51 -3.97 36.72
N LYS A 18 -0.83 -3.09 35.76
CA LYS A 18 -1.93 -3.31 34.80
C LYS A 18 -1.75 -4.60 33.98
N TRP A 19 -0.51 -4.92 33.61
CA TRP A 19 -0.17 -6.14 32.89
C TRP A 19 -0.13 -7.35 33.83
N ARG A 20 0.36 -7.20 35.07
CA ARG A 20 0.31 -8.26 36.09
C ARG A 20 -1.11 -8.77 36.28
N THR A 21 -2.10 -7.88 36.41
CA THR A 21 -3.51 -8.28 36.53
C THR A 21 -4.00 -9.06 35.30
N ARG A 22 -3.59 -8.66 34.09
CA ARG A 22 -3.98 -9.36 32.86
C ARG A 22 -3.34 -10.74 32.79
N PHE A 23 -2.08 -10.83 33.17
CA PHE A 23 -1.31 -12.08 33.14
C PHE A 23 -1.89 -13.09 34.14
N ALA A 24 -2.21 -12.65 35.37
CA ALA A 24 -2.86 -13.52 36.36
C ALA A 24 -4.21 -14.08 35.86
N LEU A 25 -5.01 -13.26 35.15
CA LEU A 25 -6.25 -13.73 34.54
C LEU A 25 -6.02 -14.72 33.38
N LEU A 26 -5.00 -14.50 32.56
CA LEU A 26 -4.64 -15.38 31.44
C LEU A 26 -4.05 -16.71 31.92
N GLU A 27 -3.23 -16.68 32.97
CA GLU A 27 -2.68 -17.87 33.62
C GLU A 27 -3.79 -18.69 34.29
N LYS A 28 -4.75 -18.04 34.96
CA LYS A 28 -5.92 -18.69 35.56
C LYS A 28 -6.74 -19.50 34.56
N ILE A 29 -6.82 -19.06 33.30
CA ILE A 29 -7.54 -19.79 32.24
C ILE A 29 -6.64 -20.76 31.46
N GLY A 30 -5.39 -20.94 31.86
CA GLY A 30 -4.43 -21.83 31.20
C GLY A 30 -4.05 -21.36 29.79
N ALA A 31 -3.98 -20.06 29.55
CA ALA A 31 -3.63 -19.49 28.24
C ALA A 31 -2.20 -19.83 27.78
N ASP A 32 -1.35 -20.28 28.70
CA ASP A 32 0.01 -20.77 28.43
C ASP A 32 0.01 -22.16 27.76
N LYS A 33 -0.99 -23.00 28.05
CA LYS A 33 -1.03 -24.40 27.60
C LYS A 33 -1.81 -24.64 26.32
N GLN A 34 -2.58 -23.64 25.86
CA GLN A 34 -3.50 -23.80 24.75
C GLN A 34 -3.52 -22.57 23.85
N PHE A 35 -3.98 -22.77 22.61
CA PHE A 35 -4.11 -21.67 21.66
C PHE A 35 -5.25 -20.72 22.07
N ILE A 36 -5.19 -19.45 21.64
CA ILE A 36 -6.11 -18.41 22.13
C ILE A 36 -7.59 -18.75 21.93
N PHE A 37 -7.96 -19.39 20.80
CA PHE A 37 -9.35 -19.75 20.54
C PHE A 37 -9.87 -20.83 21.52
N GLN A 38 -9.00 -21.73 21.96
CA GLN A 38 -9.33 -22.73 22.97
C GLN A 38 -9.40 -22.07 24.35
N ALA A 39 -8.43 -21.21 24.68
CA ALA A 39 -8.43 -20.47 25.94
C ALA A 39 -9.67 -19.57 26.10
N ALA A 40 -10.05 -18.85 25.04
CA ALA A 40 -11.21 -17.95 25.03
C ALA A 40 -12.56 -18.69 24.96
N GLY A 41 -12.57 -19.95 24.50
CA GLY A 41 -13.76 -20.79 24.43
C GLY A 41 -13.98 -21.69 25.65
N GLY A 42 -12.95 -21.89 26.48
CA GLY A 42 -12.96 -22.83 27.59
C GLY A 42 -13.79 -22.39 28.80
N ASP A 43 -14.12 -23.36 29.66
CA ASP A 43 -14.96 -23.15 30.84
C ASP A 43 -14.31 -22.18 31.84
N GLY A 44 -12.98 -22.22 31.96
CA GLY A 44 -12.22 -21.28 32.78
C GLY A 44 -12.41 -19.81 32.37
N PHE A 45 -12.48 -19.53 31.06
CA PHE A 45 -12.77 -18.18 30.57
C PHE A 45 -14.24 -17.80 30.78
N LYS A 46 -15.17 -18.72 30.53
CA LYS A 46 -16.61 -18.48 30.73
C LYS A 46 -16.97 -18.21 32.20
N ALA A 47 -16.25 -18.85 33.13
CA ALA A 47 -16.41 -18.66 34.57
C ALA A 47 -15.94 -17.28 35.07
N LEU A 48 -15.12 -16.54 34.30
CA LEU A 48 -14.69 -15.20 34.68
C LEU A 48 -15.85 -14.19 34.60
N PRO A 49 -15.95 -13.22 35.51
CA PRO A 49 -16.87 -12.09 35.38
C PRO A 49 -16.68 -11.32 34.07
N PHE A 50 -17.77 -10.77 33.51
CA PHE A 50 -17.75 -10.06 32.21
C PHE A 50 -16.65 -8.99 32.10
N LYS A 51 -16.45 -8.18 33.15
CA LYS A 51 -15.40 -7.16 33.18
C LYS A 51 -13.98 -7.74 33.09
N GLN A 52 -13.76 -8.92 33.68
CA GLN A 52 -12.46 -9.60 33.62
C GLN A 52 -12.23 -10.21 32.24
N ARG A 53 -13.26 -10.84 31.65
CA ARG A 53 -13.22 -11.33 30.26
C ARG A 53 -12.86 -10.21 29.29
N GLN A 54 -13.62 -9.11 29.30
CA GLN A 54 -13.35 -7.99 28.38
C GLN A 54 -11.95 -7.40 28.54
N LYS A 55 -11.42 -7.37 29.78
CA LYS A 55 -10.08 -6.87 30.08
C LYS A 55 -8.96 -7.67 29.40
N ILE A 56 -9.14 -8.98 29.23
CA ILE A 56 -8.17 -9.87 28.57
C ILE A 56 -8.50 -10.08 27.10
N SER A 57 -9.76 -10.00 26.68
CA SER A 57 -10.20 -10.21 25.29
C SER A 57 -10.01 -9.01 24.39
N PHE A 58 -9.83 -7.79 24.92
CA PHE A 58 -9.70 -6.60 24.08
C PHE A 58 -8.59 -5.68 24.56
N ASN A 59 -7.78 -5.22 23.61
CA ASN A 59 -6.75 -4.22 23.83
C ASN A 59 -7.01 -3.00 22.94
N LEU A 60 -7.42 -1.90 23.57
CA LEU A 60 -7.75 -0.65 22.87
C LEU A 60 -6.56 -0.07 22.08
N PHE A 61 -5.34 -0.19 22.59
CA PHE A 61 -4.18 0.35 21.87
C PHE A 61 -3.84 -0.50 20.65
N ALA A 62 -3.97 -1.83 20.75
CA ALA A 62 -3.82 -2.69 19.58
C ALA A 62 -4.96 -2.54 18.57
N PHE A 63 -6.16 -2.13 19.00
CA PHE A 63 -7.23 -1.75 18.10
C PHE A 63 -6.89 -0.50 17.30
N LEU A 64 -6.40 0.56 17.95
CA LEU A 64 -6.11 1.84 17.30
C LEU A 64 -4.84 1.79 16.44
N PHE A 65 -3.80 1.08 16.89
CA PHE A 65 -2.49 1.06 16.24
C PHE A 65 -2.23 -0.23 15.45
N GLY A 66 -3.12 -1.22 15.53
CA GLY A 66 -3.01 -2.47 14.77
C GLY A 66 -1.65 -3.19 14.97
N PRO A 67 -1.01 -3.64 13.88
CA PRO A 67 0.30 -4.29 13.94
C PRO A 67 1.42 -3.42 14.57
N PHE A 68 1.33 -2.08 14.47
CA PHE A 68 2.36 -1.19 15.02
C PHE A 68 2.43 -1.25 16.54
N TYR A 69 1.33 -1.58 17.21
CA TYR A 69 1.33 -1.87 18.64
C TYR A 69 2.27 -3.03 19.01
N TYR A 70 2.33 -4.07 18.18
CA TYR A 70 3.19 -5.24 18.41
C TYR A 70 4.66 -4.87 18.34
N PHE A 71 5.05 -4.02 17.38
CA PHE A 71 6.41 -3.48 17.29
C PHE A 71 6.76 -2.67 18.54
N GLY A 72 5.86 -1.82 19.02
CA GLY A 72 6.04 -1.09 20.28
C GLY A 72 6.24 -2.00 21.51
N LYS A 73 5.63 -3.20 21.50
CA LYS A 73 5.81 -4.23 22.54
C LYS A 73 6.96 -5.21 22.27
N LYS A 74 7.80 -4.95 21.26
CA LYS A 74 8.94 -5.79 20.83
C LYS A 74 8.55 -7.17 20.31
N MET A 75 7.28 -7.39 19.97
CA MET A 75 6.78 -8.62 19.35
C MET A 75 6.96 -8.57 17.83
N TRP A 76 8.20 -8.39 17.37
CA TRP A 76 8.52 -8.07 15.97
C TRP A 76 7.99 -9.09 14.96
N HIS A 77 8.06 -10.38 15.30
CA HIS A 77 7.70 -11.47 14.39
C HIS A 77 6.18 -11.53 14.17
N LYS A 78 5.39 -11.53 15.24
CA LYS A 78 3.92 -11.42 15.18
C LYS A 78 3.48 -10.10 14.53
N GLY A 79 4.15 -9.00 14.84
CA GLY A 79 3.88 -7.69 14.23
C GLY A 79 4.06 -7.68 12.71
N ALA A 80 5.17 -8.25 12.22
CA ALA A 80 5.44 -8.36 10.78
C ALA A 80 4.41 -9.24 10.07
N LEU A 81 4.05 -10.39 10.66
CA LEU A 81 3.03 -11.27 10.10
C LEU A 81 1.63 -10.61 10.07
N LEU A 82 1.24 -9.92 11.16
CA LEU A 82 -0.03 -9.18 11.20
C LEU A 82 -0.07 -8.02 10.21
N LEU A 83 1.07 -7.36 9.97
CA LEU A 83 1.18 -6.33 8.94
C LEU A 83 0.97 -6.91 7.55
N ALA A 84 1.64 -8.03 7.23
CA ALA A 84 1.44 -8.73 5.97
C ALA A 84 -0.04 -9.13 5.78
N LEU A 85 -0.67 -9.71 6.80
CA LEU A 85 -2.09 -10.09 6.76
C LEU A 85 -3.03 -8.88 6.61
N THR A 86 -2.68 -7.73 7.18
CA THR A 86 -3.45 -6.47 7.03
C THR A 86 -3.43 -5.98 5.59
N TRP A 87 -2.28 -6.05 4.92
CA TRP A 87 -2.18 -5.70 3.51
C TRP A 87 -2.85 -6.73 2.60
N LEU A 88 -2.74 -8.02 2.90
CA LEU A 88 -3.48 -9.06 2.16
C LEU A 88 -5.00 -8.91 2.31
N TRP A 89 -5.48 -8.53 3.51
CA TRP A 89 -6.88 -8.16 3.71
C TRP A 89 -7.28 -6.96 2.84
N SER A 90 -6.44 -5.93 2.77
CA SER A 90 -6.69 -4.76 1.92
C SER A 90 -6.74 -5.14 0.44
N CYS A 91 -5.85 -6.03 -0.02
CA CYS A 91 -5.90 -6.59 -1.37
C CYS A 91 -7.22 -7.35 -1.61
N LEU A 92 -7.66 -8.16 -0.66
CA LEU A 92 -8.91 -8.91 -0.77
C LEU A 92 -10.12 -7.97 -0.90
N VAL A 93 -10.23 -6.96 -0.01
CA VAL A 93 -11.31 -5.97 -0.06
C VAL A 93 -11.29 -5.22 -1.39
N PHE A 94 -10.11 -4.81 -1.85
CA PHE A 94 -9.93 -4.15 -3.13
C PHE A 94 -10.37 -5.01 -4.32
N ILE A 95 -9.99 -6.30 -4.35
CA ILE A 95 -10.42 -7.23 -5.40
C ILE A 95 -11.95 -7.39 -5.38
N ILE A 96 -12.57 -7.44 -4.20
CA ILE A 96 -14.05 -7.51 -4.07
C ILE A 96 -14.71 -6.25 -4.64
N GLU A 97 -14.18 -5.07 -4.37
CA GLU A 97 -14.69 -3.82 -4.95
C GLU A 97 -14.60 -3.83 -6.49
N MET A 98 -13.46 -4.30 -7.03
CA MET A 98 -13.27 -4.43 -8.48
C MET A 98 -14.23 -5.46 -9.10
N THR A 99 -14.43 -6.62 -8.48
CA THR A 99 -15.26 -7.68 -9.06
C THR A 99 -16.75 -7.41 -8.95
N LEU A 100 -17.18 -6.65 -7.93
CA LEU A 100 -18.58 -6.30 -7.70
C LEU A 100 -18.92 -4.89 -8.20
N GLU A 101 -17.97 -4.18 -8.81
CA GLU A 101 -18.10 -2.80 -9.29
C GLU A 101 -18.73 -1.86 -8.24
N THR A 102 -18.37 -2.06 -6.97
CA THR A 102 -18.95 -1.36 -5.83
C THR A 102 -17.87 -0.74 -4.96
N LYS A 103 -18.25 0.28 -4.18
CA LYS A 103 -17.36 0.90 -3.20
C LYS A 103 -17.81 0.51 -1.80
N LEU A 104 -16.94 -0.18 -1.08
CA LEU A 104 -17.14 -0.49 0.33
C LEU A 104 -16.78 0.74 1.16
N ALA A 105 -17.38 0.84 2.34
CA ALA A 105 -17.03 1.89 3.27
C ALA A 105 -15.56 1.75 3.68
N SER A 106 -14.82 2.86 3.75
CA SER A 106 -13.38 2.85 4.08
C SER A 106 -13.04 2.15 5.40
N ILE A 107 -14.02 2.05 6.30
CA ILE A 107 -13.90 1.30 7.55
C ILE A 107 -13.62 -0.19 7.34
N ALA A 108 -14.12 -0.79 6.26
CA ALA A 108 -13.95 -2.21 5.95
C ALA A 108 -12.48 -2.61 5.76
N TYR A 109 -11.64 -1.68 5.29
CA TYR A 109 -10.21 -1.91 5.06
C TYR A 109 -9.40 -2.11 6.34
N TRP A 110 -9.81 -1.49 7.45
CA TRP A 110 -9.00 -1.47 8.65
C TRP A 110 -9.68 -2.10 9.87
N ILE A 111 -11.02 -2.15 9.92
CA ILE A 111 -11.74 -2.58 11.12
C ILE A 111 -11.50 -4.04 11.49
N VAL A 112 -11.47 -4.93 10.49
CA VAL A 112 -11.22 -6.36 10.68
C VAL A 112 -9.81 -6.63 11.20
N PRO A 113 -8.73 -6.18 10.53
CA PRO A 113 -7.37 -6.39 11.05
C PRO A 113 -7.14 -5.69 12.39
N ALA A 114 -7.72 -4.51 12.62
CA ALA A 114 -7.69 -3.82 13.91
C ALA A 114 -8.34 -4.65 15.02
N ALA A 115 -9.52 -5.20 14.78
CA ALA A 115 -10.22 -6.06 15.72
C ALA A 115 -9.44 -7.34 16.03
N ILE A 116 -8.79 -7.95 15.02
CA ILE A 116 -7.92 -9.12 15.23
C ILE A 116 -6.74 -8.74 16.13
N CYS A 117 -6.02 -7.65 15.83
CA CYS A 117 -4.91 -7.18 16.66
C CYS A 117 -5.37 -6.90 18.11
N ALA A 118 -6.53 -6.26 18.27
CA ALA A 118 -7.10 -5.96 19.58
C ALA A 118 -7.40 -7.22 20.40
N GLN A 119 -7.90 -8.27 19.76
CA GLN A 119 -8.29 -9.52 20.41
C GLN A 119 -7.09 -10.39 20.79
N LEU A 120 -6.04 -10.38 19.96
CA LEU A 120 -4.87 -11.21 20.15
C LEU A 120 -3.81 -10.58 21.09
N ALA A 121 -3.70 -9.25 21.10
CA ALA A 121 -2.55 -8.56 21.70
C ALA A 121 -2.28 -8.87 23.17
N ASN A 122 -3.31 -9.07 24.00
CA ASN A 122 -3.13 -9.38 25.42
C ASN A 122 -2.56 -10.78 25.62
N TYR A 123 -3.09 -11.77 24.89
CA TYR A 123 -2.62 -13.15 24.90
C TYR A 123 -1.21 -13.25 24.32
N ASP A 124 -0.97 -12.59 23.19
CA ASP A 124 0.33 -12.62 22.53
C ASP A 124 1.43 -12.02 23.38
N TYR A 125 1.14 -10.90 24.05
CA TYR A 125 2.10 -10.28 24.94
C TYR A 125 2.35 -11.12 26.20
N PHE A 126 1.32 -11.81 26.71
CA PHE A 126 1.50 -12.78 27.79
C PHE A 126 2.48 -13.89 27.37
N ARG A 127 2.24 -14.60 26.27
CA ARG A 127 3.11 -15.69 25.82
C ARG A 127 4.49 -15.23 25.37
N PHE A 128 4.60 -14.00 24.86
CA PHE A 128 5.88 -13.39 24.56
C PHE A 128 6.73 -13.21 25.83
N ILE A 129 6.14 -12.77 26.95
CA ILE A 129 6.88 -12.58 28.20
C ILE A 129 7.13 -13.90 28.92
N THR A 130 6.11 -14.76 29.02
CA THR A 130 6.18 -15.99 29.84
C THR A 130 6.90 -17.14 29.15
N GLN A 131 6.77 -17.27 27.83
CA GLN A 131 7.31 -18.39 27.05
C GLN A 131 8.38 -17.97 26.03
N GLN A 132 8.67 -16.67 25.93
CA GLN A 132 9.53 -16.13 24.86
C GLN A 132 9.03 -16.53 23.47
N GLU A 133 7.70 -16.69 23.32
CA GLU A 133 7.09 -17.09 22.05
C GLU A 133 7.28 -15.99 21.00
N LYS A 134 8.06 -16.29 19.96
CA LYS A 134 8.26 -15.37 18.82
C LYS A 134 7.08 -15.39 17.85
N ILE A 135 6.50 -16.56 17.59
CA ILE A 135 5.44 -16.75 16.58
C ILE A 135 4.45 -17.83 17.02
N TRP A 136 3.24 -17.85 16.46
CA TRP A 136 2.23 -18.86 16.77
C TRP A 136 2.63 -20.27 16.32
N PRO A 137 2.32 -21.31 17.12
CA PRO A 137 2.61 -22.70 16.76
C PRO A 137 1.69 -23.16 15.61
N GLY A 138 2.19 -24.10 14.80
CA GLY A 138 1.43 -24.70 13.69
C GLY A 138 1.45 -23.90 12.38
N LEU A 139 2.17 -22.77 12.33
CA LEU A 139 2.38 -22.07 11.07
C LEU A 139 3.36 -22.81 10.15
N PRO A 140 3.17 -22.73 8.82
CA PRO A 140 4.13 -23.23 7.83
C PRO A 140 5.54 -22.68 8.06
N ALA A 141 6.57 -23.46 7.70
CA ALA A 141 7.98 -23.13 7.93
C ALA A 141 8.40 -21.76 7.33
N MET A 142 7.76 -21.36 6.23
CA MET A 142 7.97 -20.04 5.63
C MET A 142 7.65 -18.89 6.59
N PHE A 143 6.68 -19.02 7.49
CA PHE A 143 6.28 -17.96 8.44
C PHE A 143 6.94 -18.10 9.81
N THR A 144 7.68 -19.18 10.07
CA THR A 144 8.44 -19.37 11.31
C THR A 144 9.92 -18.99 11.14
N SER A 145 10.44 -19.05 9.91
CA SER A 145 11.79 -18.60 9.59
C SER A 145 11.91 -17.07 9.56
N THR A 146 13.01 -16.52 10.09
CA THR A 146 13.27 -15.07 10.08
C THR A 146 13.20 -14.44 8.68
N PRO A 147 13.78 -15.04 7.62
CA PRO A 147 13.72 -14.47 6.28
C PRO A 147 12.28 -14.38 5.76
N GLY A 148 11.47 -15.42 5.96
CA GLY A 148 10.09 -15.41 5.48
C GLY A 148 9.18 -14.44 6.25
N ILE A 149 9.43 -14.24 7.55
CA ILE A 149 8.74 -13.20 8.34
C ILE A 149 9.03 -11.81 7.79
N ILE A 150 10.28 -11.51 7.44
CA ILE A 150 10.67 -10.20 6.87
C ILE A 150 10.18 -10.07 5.42
N ALA A 151 10.25 -11.14 4.62
CA ALA A 151 9.79 -11.13 3.24
C ALA A 151 8.27 -10.98 3.12
N SER A 152 7.49 -11.55 4.05
CA SER A 152 6.03 -11.54 3.97
C SER A 152 5.39 -10.15 3.87
N PRO A 153 5.72 -9.13 4.68
CA PRO A 153 5.18 -7.79 4.50
C PRO A 153 5.66 -7.16 3.19
N LEU A 154 6.91 -7.37 2.78
CA LEU A 154 7.43 -6.79 1.52
C LEU A 154 6.68 -7.34 0.30
N LEU A 155 6.42 -8.65 0.27
CA LEU A 155 5.65 -9.28 -0.79
C LEU A 155 4.19 -8.80 -0.79
N ALA A 156 3.56 -8.71 0.38
CA ALA A 156 2.19 -8.21 0.49
C ALA A 156 2.08 -6.73 0.07
N LEU A 157 3.08 -5.90 0.41
CA LEU A 157 3.16 -4.51 -0.03
C LEU A 157 3.35 -4.41 -1.54
N GLY A 158 4.25 -5.20 -2.11
CA GLY A 158 4.47 -5.25 -3.55
C GLY A 158 3.21 -5.65 -4.32
N LEU A 159 2.47 -6.64 -3.81
CA LEU A 159 1.16 -7.02 -4.38
C LEU A 159 0.15 -5.87 -4.30
N LEU A 160 0.00 -5.24 -3.13
CA LEU A 160 -0.91 -4.12 -2.95
C LEU A 160 -0.56 -2.96 -3.89
N PHE A 161 0.72 -2.62 -3.98
CA PHE A 161 1.20 -1.58 -4.89
C PHE A 161 0.93 -1.94 -6.36
N GLY A 162 1.19 -3.19 -6.76
CA GLY A 162 0.89 -3.66 -8.11
C GLY A 162 -0.60 -3.59 -8.46
N LEU A 163 -1.48 -3.92 -7.52
CA LEU A 163 -2.93 -3.80 -7.70
C LEU A 163 -3.37 -2.33 -7.83
N VAL A 164 -2.84 -1.45 -6.99
CA VAL A 164 -3.15 -0.01 -7.05
C VAL A 164 -2.57 0.63 -8.31
N TRP A 165 -1.38 0.20 -8.74
CA TRP A 165 -0.71 0.69 -9.94
C TRP A 165 -1.58 0.48 -11.19
N GLN A 166 -2.27 -0.64 -11.30
CA GLN A 166 -3.18 -0.93 -12.43
C GLN A 166 -4.38 0.03 -12.51
N LEU A 167 -4.75 0.68 -11.40
CA LEU A 167 -5.83 1.66 -11.36
C LEU A 167 -5.36 3.11 -11.45
N MET A 168 -4.05 3.37 -11.52
CA MET A 168 -3.61 4.74 -11.77
C MET A 168 -4.13 5.18 -13.13
N PRO A 169 -4.89 6.30 -13.21
CA PRO A 169 -5.34 6.80 -14.49
C PRO A 169 -4.11 7.08 -15.34
N ALA A 170 -4.17 6.69 -16.62
CA ALA A 170 -3.15 7.08 -17.58
C ALA A 170 -2.98 8.60 -17.55
N GLN A 171 -1.75 9.07 -17.45
CA GLN A 171 -1.44 10.49 -17.47
C GLN A 171 -1.09 10.90 -18.89
N THR A 172 -1.65 12.01 -19.36
CA THR A 172 -1.25 12.59 -20.65
C THR A 172 0.22 12.98 -20.58
N PRO A 173 1.06 12.60 -21.57
CA PRO A 173 2.46 12.98 -21.57
C PRO A 173 2.59 14.51 -21.65
N GLN A 174 3.60 15.06 -20.98
CA GLN A 174 3.86 16.49 -20.93
C GLN A 174 4.31 17.02 -22.30
N CYS A 175 4.06 18.30 -22.58
CA CYS A 175 4.45 18.95 -23.84
C CYS A 175 5.93 18.77 -24.21
N TYR A 176 6.82 18.65 -23.22
CA TYR A 176 8.27 18.54 -23.37
C TYR A 176 8.79 17.09 -23.30
N SER A 177 7.92 16.08 -23.22
CA SER A 177 8.39 14.69 -23.21
C SER A 177 9.02 14.32 -24.55
N SER A 178 10.08 13.50 -24.53
CA SER A 178 10.79 13.09 -25.75
C SER A 178 9.84 12.50 -26.79
N GLU A 179 8.94 11.63 -26.35
CA GLU A 179 7.92 10.96 -27.18
C GLU A 179 7.00 11.96 -27.89
N VAL A 180 6.57 13.02 -27.21
CA VAL A 180 5.74 14.07 -27.80
C VAL A 180 6.58 14.92 -28.76
N THR A 181 7.79 15.33 -28.35
CA THR A 181 8.64 16.19 -29.18
C THR A 181 9.10 15.52 -30.46
N GLU A 182 9.43 14.22 -30.42
CA GLU A 182 9.78 13.43 -31.60
C GLU A 182 8.60 13.35 -32.58
N LEU A 183 7.39 13.11 -32.08
CA LEU A 183 6.19 13.06 -32.91
C LEU A 183 5.83 14.44 -33.50
N VAL A 184 6.01 15.52 -32.75
CA VAL A 184 5.83 16.90 -33.27
C VAL A 184 6.82 17.17 -34.40
N ILE A 185 8.08 16.79 -34.24
CA ILE A 185 9.12 16.95 -35.26
C ILE A 185 8.75 16.14 -36.51
N GLU A 186 8.39 14.87 -36.35
CA GLU A 186 7.99 13.99 -37.46
C GLU A 186 6.77 14.53 -38.24
N LEU A 187 5.74 14.99 -37.51
CA LEU A 187 4.54 15.57 -38.12
C LEU A 187 4.85 16.89 -38.82
N SER A 188 5.73 17.72 -38.26
CA SER A 188 6.13 18.99 -38.86
C SER A 188 6.98 18.78 -40.11
N GLU A 189 7.91 17.83 -40.07
CA GLU A 189 8.72 17.44 -41.22
C GLU A 189 7.84 16.97 -42.37
N LYS A 190 6.86 16.08 -42.09
CA LYS A 190 5.90 15.62 -43.10
C LYS A 190 5.11 16.77 -43.74
N GLU A 191 4.71 17.77 -42.95
CA GLU A 191 3.97 18.92 -43.49
C GLU A 191 4.87 19.83 -44.33
N ILE A 192 6.09 20.10 -43.87
CA ILE A 192 7.08 20.89 -44.60
C ILE A 192 7.47 20.21 -45.93
N LEU A 193 7.68 18.89 -45.92
CA LEU A 193 8.02 18.10 -47.10
C LEU A 193 6.92 18.08 -48.17
N LYS A 194 5.64 18.29 -47.83
CA LYS A 194 4.57 18.45 -48.83
C LYS A 194 4.75 19.70 -49.69
N HIS A 195 5.40 20.73 -49.15
CA HIS A 195 5.60 22.01 -49.81
C HIS A 195 6.99 22.18 -50.43
N LEU A 196 7.91 21.25 -50.15
CA LEU A 196 9.27 21.26 -50.70
C LEU A 196 9.42 20.27 -51.88
N THR A 197 10.35 20.58 -52.78
CA THR A 197 10.71 19.66 -53.89
C THR A 197 11.78 18.66 -53.42
N SER A 198 11.77 17.44 -53.98
CA SER A 198 12.54 16.28 -53.49
C SER A 198 14.07 16.45 -53.44
N SER A 199 14.64 17.51 -54.00
CA SER A 199 16.08 17.79 -53.97
C SER A 199 16.55 18.61 -52.76
N GLU A 200 15.66 19.20 -51.98
CA GLU A 200 15.98 20.08 -50.83
C GLU A 200 15.73 19.42 -49.47
N ALA A 201 15.19 18.20 -49.47
CA ALA A 201 14.72 17.48 -48.28
C ALA A 201 15.83 16.79 -47.48
N SER A 202 16.99 16.49 -48.08
CA SER A 202 17.94 15.51 -47.54
C SER A 202 18.89 16.01 -46.45
N ASP A 203 18.94 17.32 -46.18
CA ASP A 203 19.90 17.92 -45.24
C ASP A 203 19.25 18.80 -44.15
N LEU A 204 17.93 18.68 -43.93
CA LEU A 204 17.22 19.46 -42.93
C LEU A 204 17.27 18.77 -41.56
N ASN A 205 17.82 19.46 -40.57
CA ASN A 205 17.77 19.07 -39.17
C ASN A 205 16.73 19.93 -38.43
N LEU A 206 15.69 19.28 -37.91
CA LEU A 206 14.60 19.94 -37.20
C LEU A 206 14.78 19.75 -35.70
N THR A 207 14.76 20.85 -34.94
CA THR A 207 14.83 20.80 -33.47
C THR A 207 13.76 21.67 -32.83
N LEU A 208 13.08 21.13 -31.81
CA LEU A 208 12.06 21.86 -31.06
C LEU A 208 12.70 22.55 -29.85
N LYS A 209 12.52 23.87 -29.73
CA LYS A 209 13.02 24.69 -28.61
C LYS A 209 11.90 25.54 -28.02
N ALA A 210 12.15 26.12 -26.84
CA ALA A 210 11.22 27.02 -26.15
C ALA A 210 9.81 26.45 -25.98
N ILE A 211 9.72 25.16 -25.61
CA ILE A 211 8.47 24.45 -25.40
C ILE A 211 7.81 24.96 -24.12
N ASN A 212 6.58 25.46 -24.23
CA ASN A 212 5.76 25.92 -23.13
C ASN A 212 4.37 25.27 -23.18
N THR A 213 3.86 24.86 -22.03
CA THR A 213 2.44 24.51 -21.87
C THR A 213 1.64 25.79 -21.77
N THR A 214 0.69 25.98 -22.68
CA THR A 214 -0.15 27.19 -22.74
C THR A 214 -1.46 27.02 -21.99
N ASP A 215 -2.01 25.81 -21.97
CA ASP A 215 -3.23 25.47 -21.25
C ASP A 215 -3.30 23.97 -20.92
N MET A 216 -4.13 23.62 -19.95
CA MET A 216 -4.45 22.24 -19.59
C MET A 216 -5.94 22.11 -19.33
N ASP A 217 -6.62 21.28 -20.12
CA ASP A 217 -8.02 20.97 -19.91
C ASP A 217 -8.17 20.05 -18.69
N GLN A 218 -8.92 20.51 -17.67
CA GLN A 218 -9.07 19.79 -16.40
C GLN A 218 -9.93 18.53 -16.50
N HIS A 219 -10.74 18.38 -17.55
CA HIS A 219 -11.66 17.25 -17.73
C HIS A 219 -11.03 16.13 -18.55
N THR A 220 -10.32 16.48 -19.60
CA THR A 220 -9.69 15.54 -20.53
C THR A 220 -8.21 15.32 -20.25
N LEU A 221 -7.62 16.11 -19.35
CA LEU A 221 -6.19 16.16 -19.08
C LEU A 221 -5.37 16.43 -20.35
N ALA A 222 -5.98 17.06 -21.36
CA ALA A 222 -5.30 17.42 -22.60
C ALA A 222 -4.44 18.66 -22.39
N TYR A 223 -3.24 18.66 -22.94
CA TYR A 223 -2.33 19.80 -22.91
C TYR A 223 -2.39 20.57 -24.23
N GLN A 224 -2.41 21.89 -24.14
CA GLN A 224 -2.10 22.79 -25.24
C GLN A 224 -0.68 23.29 -25.07
N CYS A 225 0.09 23.26 -26.15
CA CYS A 225 1.52 23.52 -26.14
C CYS A 225 1.89 24.49 -27.26
N ALA A 226 2.90 25.31 -27.01
CA ALA A 226 3.52 26.17 -28.01
C ALA A 226 5.05 26.00 -27.95
N ALA A 227 5.69 25.93 -29.11
CA ALA A 227 7.12 25.78 -29.23
C ALA A 227 7.68 26.52 -30.45
N GLN A 228 9.00 26.57 -30.55
CA GLN A 228 9.74 27.11 -31.69
C GLN A 228 10.46 25.97 -32.40
N LEU A 229 10.05 25.67 -33.63
CA LEU A 229 10.69 24.69 -34.50
C LEU A 229 11.84 25.36 -35.24
N HIS A 230 13.06 25.01 -34.87
CA HIS A 230 14.26 25.41 -35.58
C HIS A 230 14.51 24.44 -36.72
N VAL A 231 14.60 24.99 -37.93
CA VAL A 231 14.93 24.27 -39.16
C VAL A 231 16.32 24.72 -39.56
N ASP A 232 17.31 23.84 -39.38
CA ASP A 232 18.70 24.07 -39.73
C ASP A 232 19.08 23.22 -40.94
N GLY A 233 19.59 23.84 -41.99
CA GLY A 233 20.13 23.20 -43.19
C GLY A 233 21.44 23.85 -43.64
N PRO A 234 22.04 23.40 -44.75
CA PRO A 234 23.37 23.87 -45.19
C PRO A 234 23.48 25.39 -45.37
N ASP A 235 22.40 26.03 -45.84
CA ASP A 235 22.35 27.48 -46.13
C ASP A 235 21.17 28.21 -45.44
N ILE A 236 20.39 27.53 -44.58
CA ILE A 236 19.15 28.06 -44.00
C ILE A 236 19.09 27.73 -42.52
N SER A 237 18.88 28.74 -41.67
CA SER A 237 18.54 28.56 -40.26
C SER A 237 17.36 29.47 -39.94
N ASN A 238 16.18 28.88 -39.77
CA ASN A 238 14.93 29.59 -39.52
C ASN A 238 14.22 29.01 -38.29
N SER A 239 13.42 29.83 -37.63
CA SER A 239 12.59 29.42 -36.49
C SER A 239 11.13 29.68 -36.81
N ILE A 240 10.31 28.63 -36.72
CA ILE A 240 8.88 28.66 -37.04
C ILE A 240 8.11 28.40 -35.73
N PRO A 241 7.18 29.29 -35.32
CA PRO A 241 6.33 29.02 -34.17
C PRO A 241 5.38 27.86 -34.48
N VAL A 242 5.26 26.91 -33.56
CA VAL A 242 4.41 25.72 -33.72
C VAL A 242 3.51 25.58 -32.50
N ASN A 243 2.21 25.48 -32.73
CA ASN A 243 1.25 25.14 -31.69
C ASN A 243 0.86 23.67 -31.83
N TYR A 244 0.75 22.93 -30.73
CA TYR A 244 0.32 21.55 -30.79
C TYR A 244 -0.47 21.16 -29.54
N SER A 245 -1.38 20.20 -29.69
CA SER A 245 -2.17 19.65 -28.60
C SER A 245 -1.83 18.19 -28.36
N VAL A 246 -1.73 17.81 -27.09
CA VAL A 246 -1.50 16.43 -26.65
C VAL A 246 -2.72 15.96 -25.88
N ALA A 247 -3.35 14.88 -26.34
CA ALA A 247 -4.53 14.32 -25.68
C ALA A 247 -4.45 12.81 -25.59
N LEU A 248 -4.94 12.23 -24.50
CA LEU A 248 -5.11 10.78 -24.39
C LEU A 248 -6.23 10.31 -25.31
N ILE A 249 -6.01 9.18 -25.97
CA ILE A 249 -6.99 8.46 -26.79
C ILE A 249 -7.09 7.01 -26.28
N ASP A 250 -8.08 6.27 -26.76
CA ASP A 250 -8.30 4.85 -26.43
C ASP A 250 -8.34 4.56 -24.92
N ASN A 251 -9.09 5.35 -24.16
CA ASN A 251 -9.21 5.25 -22.70
C ASN A 251 -7.86 5.33 -21.96
N GLY A 252 -6.92 6.14 -22.47
CA GLY A 252 -5.62 6.35 -21.85
C GLY A 252 -4.54 5.34 -22.27
N LYS A 253 -4.82 4.48 -23.24
CA LYS A 253 -3.83 3.50 -23.74
C LYS A 253 -2.85 4.08 -24.77
N ALA A 254 -3.23 5.18 -25.40
CA ALA A 254 -2.41 5.89 -26.36
C ALA A 254 -2.64 7.40 -26.21
N PHE A 255 -1.80 8.21 -26.83
CA PHE A 255 -1.97 9.65 -26.93
C PHE A 255 -1.88 10.08 -28.39
N ASN A 256 -2.60 11.14 -28.73
CA ASN A 256 -2.53 11.78 -30.04
C ASN A 256 -1.85 13.14 -29.89
N VAL A 257 -1.04 13.49 -30.90
CA VAL A 257 -0.43 14.81 -31.05
C VAL A 257 -0.98 15.43 -32.33
N SER A 258 -1.57 16.61 -32.20
CA SER A 258 -2.05 17.39 -33.35
C SER A 258 -1.24 18.67 -33.46
N VAL A 259 -0.54 18.84 -34.57
CA VAL A 259 0.35 19.97 -34.84
C VAL A 259 -0.38 21.00 -35.72
N PHE A 260 -0.24 22.28 -35.38
CA PHE A 260 -0.79 23.42 -36.10
C PHE A 260 0.37 24.38 -36.44
N LEU A 261 0.69 24.44 -37.73
CA LEU A 261 1.75 25.27 -38.34
C LEU A 261 1.13 26.48 -39.03
#